data_AF-A0A7J4VDB9-F1
#
_entry.id   AF-A0A7J4VDB9-F1
#
_cell.length_a   1.000
_cell.length_b   1.000
_cell.length_c   1.000
_cell.angle_alpha   90.00
_cell.angle_beta   90.00
_cell.angle_gamma   90.00
#
_symmetry.space_group_name_H-M   'P 1'
#
loop_
_entity.id
_entity.type
_entity.pdbx_description
1 polymer ?
#
loop_
_entity_poly.entity_id
_entity_poly.type
_entity_poly.pdbx_seq_one_letter_code
_entity_poly.pdbx_strand_id
1 'polypeptide(L)'
;MKHLALLRLTLLTFPFLLGSCAFYTPAPEKLHEDLIKSWLSDGRKVEVELQVIIKNVKRLEGAELSAANKEKGLPTDTPPAFRLWSAQPQEYVNIRNFEYTATIPKPDDIFTDPENGNLIYYWELEKKLKTGDSLVISRRIQYDLFSVKVPEDITSDGFLFSNGNTSRFLGEEEFIEITDSIKTKAVEITAGAEDPLSKTRQLYKWVHSNMKYEWPVPKRGALEAFRSCKGDCGQYSYLFIALSRASGIPARLVSGFMLAPDTVSYHVWAEVDLPGLGWLPVDCTDKKGFLELDNRRLVSSRGMNIPLKHVPEWASYKNSDVQNGITDFMQMVTGVISGYKAEISTKRIIHRFDRK
;
A
#
# COMPACT_ATOMS: atom_id res chain seq x y z
N MET A 1 -12.48 38.56 -55.70
CA MET A 1 -12.05 37.26 -56.27
C MET A 1 -11.80 36.33 -55.09
N LYS A 2 -12.74 35.44 -54.76
CA LYS A 2 -12.78 34.02 -55.16
C LYS A 2 -11.61 33.26 -54.49
N HIS A 3 -11.78 32.26 -53.62
CA HIS A 3 -12.79 31.20 -53.61
C HIS A 3 -13.06 30.61 -52.20
N LEU A 4 -14.34 30.35 -51.96
CA LEU A 4 -14.91 29.33 -51.06
C LEU A 4 -14.48 27.92 -51.52
N ALA A 5 -14.35 26.98 -50.56
CA ALA A 5 -14.70 25.58 -50.77
C ALA A 5 -15.28 24.98 -49.47
N LEU A 6 -16.61 24.78 -49.47
CA LEU A 6 -17.35 23.87 -48.60
C LEU A 6 -17.17 22.41 -49.09
N LEU A 7 -17.10 21.44 -48.18
CA LEU A 7 -17.66 20.08 -48.37
C LEU A 7 -17.86 19.45 -46.97
N ARG A 8 -19.08 19.48 -46.44
CA ARG A 8 -20.17 18.46 -46.49
C ARG A 8 -20.08 17.38 -45.42
N LEU A 9 -21.13 17.37 -44.58
CA LEU A 9 -21.58 16.37 -43.62
C LEU A 9 -21.31 14.91 -44.02
N THR A 10 -20.89 14.12 -43.04
CA THR A 10 -21.38 12.74 -42.89
C THR A 10 -21.63 12.47 -41.41
N LEU A 11 -22.91 12.51 -41.03
CA LEU A 11 -23.41 11.97 -39.78
C LEU A 11 -23.20 10.45 -39.83
N LEU A 12 -22.25 9.94 -39.05
CA LEU A 12 -22.17 8.53 -38.70
C LEU A 12 -22.65 8.39 -37.26
N THR A 13 -23.93 8.08 -37.13
CA THR A 13 -24.54 7.56 -35.92
C THR A 13 -23.83 6.26 -35.54
N PHE A 14 -23.01 6.28 -34.48
CA PHE A 14 -22.53 5.05 -33.88
C PHE A 14 -23.62 4.48 -32.96
N PRO A 15 -24.00 3.21 -33.11
CA PRO A 15 -25.05 2.61 -32.31
C PRO A 15 -24.58 2.50 -30.84
N PHE A 16 -25.48 2.88 -29.94
CA PHE A 16 -25.44 2.51 -28.53
C PHE A 16 -25.36 0.98 -28.42
N LEU A 17 -24.15 0.47 -28.21
CA LEU A 17 -23.94 -0.88 -27.68
C LEU A 17 -23.87 -0.74 -26.17
N LEU A 18 -25.00 -1.09 -25.52
CA LEU A 18 -25.06 -1.49 -24.12
C LEU A 18 -24.18 -2.73 -23.94
N GLY A 19 -22.88 -2.49 -23.80
CA GLY A 19 -21.89 -3.49 -23.40
C GLY A 19 -21.92 -3.62 -21.88
N SER A 20 -22.31 -4.80 -21.42
CA SER A 20 -22.24 -5.26 -20.04
C SER A 20 -21.04 -4.70 -19.27
N CYS A 21 -21.26 -4.22 -18.05
CA CYS A 21 -20.21 -4.01 -17.04
C CYS A 21 -19.41 -5.31 -16.86
N ALA A 22 -18.34 -5.47 -17.64
CA ALA A 22 -17.29 -6.40 -17.33
C ALA A 22 -16.51 -5.77 -16.17
N PHE A 23 -16.66 -6.35 -14.99
CA PHE A 23 -15.77 -6.09 -13.88
C PHE A 23 -14.33 -6.29 -14.38
N TYR A 24 -13.57 -5.21 -14.50
CA TYR A 24 -12.13 -5.29 -14.70
C TYR A 24 -11.55 -5.89 -13.43
N THR A 25 -11.42 -7.21 -13.43
CA THR A 25 -10.55 -7.93 -12.50
C THR A 25 -9.16 -7.86 -13.13
N PRO A 26 -8.17 -7.21 -12.50
CA PRO A 26 -6.80 -7.37 -12.98
C PRO A 26 -6.51 -8.87 -12.97
N ALA A 27 -6.15 -9.41 -14.14
CA ALA A 27 -5.80 -10.82 -14.26
C ALA A 27 -4.73 -11.15 -13.20
N PRO A 28 -4.82 -12.28 -12.49
CA PRO A 28 -3.83 -12.60 -11.48
C PRO A 28 -2.47 -12.68 -12.15
N GLU A 29 -1.51 -11.93 -11.61
CA GLU A 29 -0.07 -11.98 -11.91
C GLU A 29 0.45 -13.40 -11.64
N LYS A 30 0.11 -14.35 -12.51
CA LYS A 30 0.51 -15.74 -12.34
C LYS A 30 1.89 -15.93 -12.94
N LEU A 31 2.92 -15.85 -12.09
CA LEU A 31 3.98 -16.85 -12.20
C LEU A 31 3.30 -18.22 -12.24
N HIS A 32 3.87 -19.17 -12.98
CA HIS A 32 3.35 -20.53 -13.04
C HIS A 32 3.09 -21.04 -11.61
N GLU A 33 1.84 -21.30 -11.24
CA GLU A 33 1.46 -21.70 -9.86
C GLU A 33 2.27 -22.87 -9.34
N ASP A 34 2.69 -23.77 -10.23
CA ASP A 34 3.53 -24.91 -9.88
C ASP A 34 4.97 -24.52 -9.52
N LEU A 35 5.49 -23.45 -10.13
CA LEU A 35 6.77 -22.86 -9.74
C LEU A 35 6.66 -22.22 -8.35
N ILE A 36 5.62 -21.41 -8.12
CA ILE A 36 5.38 -20.76 -6.81
C ILE A 36 5.23 -21.82 -5.71
N LYS A 37 4.48 -22.90 -5.94
CA LYS A 37 4.30 -23.97 -4.94
C LYS A 37 5.63 -24.54 -4.46
N SER A 38 6.63 -24.65 -5.33
CA SER A 38 7.97 -25.14 -4.97
C SER A 38 8.74 -24.18 -4.03
N TRP A 39 8.32 -22.91 -3.96
CA TRP A 39 8.93 -21.88 -3.12
C TRP A 39 8.27 -21.75 -1.74
N LEU A 40 7.12 -22.41 -1.54
CA LEU A 40 6.34 -22.30 -0.32
C LEU A 40 6.79 -23.31 0.73
N SER A 41 6.89 -22.86 1.98
CA SER A 41 7.03 -23.75 3.13
C SER A 41 5.74 -24.54 3.41
N ASP A 42 5.72 -25.32 4.49
CA ASP A 42 4.46 -25.75 5.07
C ASP A 42 3.67 -24.55 5.62
N GLY A 43 2.37 -24.46 5.31
CA GLY A 43 1.54 -23.30 5.67
C GLY A 43 0.94 -23.36 7.08
N ARG A 44 1.14 -22.36 7.93
CA ARG A 44 0.53 -22.31 9.28
C ARG A 44 -0.87 -21.71 9.23
N LYS A 45 -1.79 -22.21 10.05
CA LYS A 45 -3.10 -21.57 10.23
C LYS A 45 -2.96 -20.37 11.15
N VAL A 46 -3.52 -19.26 10.69
CA VAL A 46 -3.54 -17.99 11.41
C VAL A 46 -4.97 -17.46 11.46
N GLU A 47 -5.35 -16.95 12.61
CA GLU A 47 -6.57 -16.18 12.79
C GLU A 47 -6.26 -14.91 13.57
N VAL A 48 -6.58 -13.77 12.97
CA VAL A 48 -6.34 -12.45 13.56
C VAL A 48 -7.60 -11.60 13.54
N GLU A 49 -7.66 -10.65 14.47
CA GLU A 49 -8.69 -9.64 14.53
C GLU A 49 -8.07 -8.24 14.57
N LEU A 50 -8.48 -7.40 13.62
CA LEU A 50 -8.04 -6.03 13.44
C LEU A 50 -9.16 -5.09 13.89
N GLN A 51 -8.92 -4.31 14.94
CA GLN A 51 -9.93 -3.44 15.55
C GLN A 51 -9.52 -1.97 15.50
N VAL A 52 -10.35 -1.11 14.91
CA VAL A 52 -10.32 0.34 15.12
C VAL A 52 -11.30 0.68 16.23
N ILE A 53 -10.82 1.28 17.30
CA ILE A 53 -11.60 1.61 18.49
C ILE A 53 -11.74 3.12 18.57
N ILE A 54 -12.97 3.60 18.52
CA ILE A 54 -13.36 5.01 18.61
C ILE A 54 -14.13 5.19 19.91
N LYS A 55 -13.65 6.07 20.78
CA LYS A 55 -14.28 6.37 22.08
C LYS A 55 -14.51 7.86 22.26
N ASN A 56 -15.41 8.18 23.19
CA ASN A 56 -15.66 9.53 23.67
C ASN A 56 -15.95 10.51 22.52
N VAL A 57 -16.80 10.11 21.58
CA VAL A 57 -17.14 10.96 20.43
C VAL A 57 -17.81 12.24 20.94
N LYS A 58 -17.32 13.39 20.51
CA LYS A 58 -17.96 14.71 20.68
C LYS A 58 -18.07 15.36 19.31
N ARG A 59 -19.30 15.55 18.84
CA ARG A 59 -19.58 16.36 17.65
C ARG A 59 -19.50 17.84 18.01
N LEU A 60 -18.79 18.61 17.20
CA LEU A 60 -18.64 20.06 17.34
C LEU A 60 -19.66 20.77 16.46
N GLU A 61 -20.24 21.84 16.97
CA GLU A 61 -21.28 22.62 16.29
C GLU A 61 -21.06 24.12 16.51
N GLY A 62 -21.67 24.94 15.65
CA GLY A 62 -21.61 26.40 15.76
C GLY A 62 -20.19 26.96 15.87
N ALA A 63 -19.97 27.83 16.85
CA ALA A 63 -18.68 28.48 17.08
C ALA A 63 -17.54 27.50 17.41
N GLU A 64 -17.83 26.37 18.07
CA GLU A 64 -16.80 25.35 18.36
C GLU A 64 -16.30 24.69 17.08
N LEU A 65 -17.21 24.39 16.13
CA LEU A 65 -16.86 23.85 14.81
C LEU A 65 -16.01 24.84 14.01
N SER A 66 -16.46 26.09 13.90
CA SER A 66 -15.73 27.12 13.15
C SER A 66 -14.32 27.34 13.70
N ALA A 67 -14.16 27.33 15.02
CA ALA A 67 -12.86 27.44 15.66
C ALA A 67 -11.95 26.24 15.35
N ALA A 68 -12.47 25.01 15.46
CA ALA A 68 -11.72 23.79 15.17
C ALA A 68 -11.32 23.68 13.69
N ASN A 69 -12.19 24.10 12.77
CA ASN A 69 -11.87 24.17 11.35
C ASN A 69 -10.71 25.14 11.10
N LYS A 70 -10.77 26.34 11.68
CA LYS A 70 -9.71 27.35 11.56
C LYS A 70 -8.37 26.84 12.09
N GLU A 71 -8.35 26.15 13.22
CA GLU A 71 -7.15 25.54 13.80
C GLU A 71 -6.51 24.51 12.86
N LYS A 72 -7.34 23.74 12.14
CA LYS A 72 -6.90 22.76 11.13
C LYS A 72 -6.57 23.38 9.77
N GLY A 73 -6.70 24.70 9.62
CA GLY A 73 -6.50 25.39 8.34
C GLY A 73 -7.61 25.15 7.31
N LEU A 74 -8.78 24.71 7.77
CA LEU A 74 -9.97 24.49 6.93
C LEU A 74 -10.83 25.77 6.86
N PRO A 75 -11.61 25.96 5.77
CA PRO A 75 -12.68 26.95 5.74
C PRO A 75 -13.60 26.81 6.97
N THR A 76 -13.96 27.92 7.61
CA THR A 76 -14.69 27.91 8.89
C THR A 76 -16.08 27.27 8.80
N ASP A 77 -16.66 27.24 7.61
CA ASP A 77 -17.95 26.64 7.27
C ASP A 77 -17.86 25.18 6.82
N THR A 78 -16.66 24.58 6.84
CA THR A 78 -16.47 23.15 6.52
C THR A 78 -17.38 22.28 7.40
N PRO A 79 -18.24 21.42 6.81
CA PRO A 79 -19.17 20.61 7.57
C PRO A 79 -18.45 19.50 8.35
N PRO A 80 -19.03 18.99 9.46
CA PRO A 80 -18.47 17.84 10.15
C PRO A 80 -18.43 16.60 9.24
N ALA A 81 -17.32 15.89 9.25
CA ALA A 81 -17.15 14.60 8.58
C ALA A 81 -16.30 13.67 9.45
N PHE A 82 -16.64 12.37 9.44
CA PHE A 82 -15.91 11.34 10.14
C PHE A 82 -15.90 10.09 9.27
N ARG A 83 -14.99 10.07 8.31
CA ARG A 83 -14.89 9.03 7.30
C ARG A 83 -13.63 8.23 7.50
N LEU A 84 -13.73 6.92 7.41
CA LEU A 84 -12.62 5.99 7.57
C LEU A 84 -12.51 5.08 6.36
N TRP A 85 -11.27 4.87 5.90
CA TRP A 85 -10.95 3.87 4.89
C TRP A 85 -9.90 2.92 5.46
N SER A 86 -9.98 1.66 5.06
CA SER A 86 -8.99 0.65 5.43
C SER A 86 -8.69 -0.26 4.25
N ALA A 87 -7.43 -0.33 3.85
CA ALA A 87 -6.96 -1.36 2.95
C ALA A 87 -7.06 -2.72 3.65
N GLN A 88 -7.59 -3.68 2.91
CA GLN A 88 -7.93 -5.00 3.40
C GLN A 88 -6.86 -6.02 3.02
N PRO A 89 -6.38 -6.84 3.98
CA PRO A 89 -5.66 -8.05 3.64
C PRO A 89 -6.47 -8.90 2.65
N GLN A 90 -5.75 -9.52 1.72
CA GLN A 90 -6.30 -10.37 0.67
C GLN A 90 -5.37 -11.56 0.47
N GLU A 91 -5.79 -12.51 -0.36
CA GLU A 91 -4.87 -13.57 -0.80
C GLU A 91 -3.62 -12.96 -1.45
N TYR A 92 -2.50 -13.58 -1.14
CA TYR A 92 -1.18 -13.17 -1.60
C TYR A 92 -0.33 -14.41 -1.86
N VAL A 93 0.85 -14.24 -2.46
CA VAL A 93 1.74 -15.39 -2.76
C VAL A 93 2.01 -16.25 -1.51
N ASN A 94 2.09 -15.61 -0.34
CA ASN A 94 2.33 -16.25 0.95
C ASN A 94 1.06 -16.47 1.80
N ILE A 95 -0.12 -16.06 1.33
CA ILE A 95 -1.40 -16.11 2.05
C ILE A 95 -2.44 -16.82 1.19
N ARG A 96 -2.90 -18.00 1.61
CA ARG A 96 -3.90 -18.80 0.88
C ARG A 96 -5.05 -19.20 1.79
N ASN A 97 -6.15 -19.68 1.21
CA ASN A 97 -7.35 -20.13 1.93
C ASN A 97 -7.88 -19.02 2.86
N PHE A 98 -7.92 -17.81 2.33
CA PHE A 98 -8.20 -16.60 3.09
C PHE A 98 -9.71 -16.35 3.22
N GLU A 99 -10.15 -16.03 4.44
CA GLU A 99 -11.56 -15.78 4.74
C GLU A 99 -11.73 -14.65 5.76
N TYR A 100 -12.69 -13.76 5.50
CA TYR A 100 -13.21 -12.82 6.49
C TYR A 100 -14.33 -13.50 7.29
N THR A 101 -14.02 -13.97 8.50
CA THR A 101 -15.02 -14.63 9.37
C THR A 101 -15.97 -13.63 10.03
N ALA A 102 -15.55 -12.37 10.19
CA ALA A 102 -16.43 -11.29 10.64
C ALA A 102 -15.94 -9.91 10.16
N THR A 103 -16.87 -9.01 9.86
CA THR A 103 -16.60 -7.57 9.70
C THR A 103 -17.76 -6.79 10.30
N ILE A 104 -17.51 -6.09 11.40
CA ILE A 104 -18.54 -5.44 12.22
C ILE A 104 -18.06 -4.03 12.62
N PRO A 105 -18.82 -2.97 12.36
CA PRO A 105 -20.00 -2.95 11.48
C PRO A 105 -19.57 -3.22 10.03
N LYS A 106 -20.54 -3.64 9.20
CA LYS A 106 -20.31 -3.76 7.77
C LYS A 106 -19.88 -2.40 7.18
N PRO A 107 -18.94 -2.38 6.21
CA PRO A 107 -18.59 -1.16 5.52
C PRO A 107 -19.78 -0.60 4.73
N ASP A 108 -19.81 0.71 4.58
CA ASP A 108 -20.79 1.43 3.77
C ASP A 108 -20.50 1.30 2.28
N ASP A 109 -19.23 1.12 1.91
CA ASP A 109 -18.81 0.80 0.55
C ASP A 109 -17.56 -0.09 0.55
N ILE A 110 -17.42 -0.89 -0.51
CA ILE A 110 -16.28 -1.75 -0.77
C ILE A 110 -15.86 -1.54 -2.21
N PHE A 111 -14.61 -1.16 -2.43
CA PHE A 111 -14.08 -0.95 -3.77
C PHE A 111 -12.62 -1.39 -3.87
N THR A 112 -12.18 -1.63 -5.10
CA THR A 112 -10.79 -1.95 -5.40
C THR A 112 -10.12 -0.73 -6.01
N ASP A 113 -8.91 -0.37 -5.57
CA ASP A 113 -8.16 0.68 -6.24
C ASP A 113 -7.69 0.19 -7.62
N PRO A 114 -7.93 0.98 -8.68
CA PRO A 114 -7.68 0.53 -10.05
C PRO A 114 -6.20 0.38 -10.38
N GLU A 115 -5.31 0.94 -9.56
CA GLU A 115 -3.90 0.99 -9.87
C GLU A 115 -3.12 -0.21 -9.29
N ASN A 116 -3.39 -0.56 -8.03
CA ASN A 116 -2.66 -1.56 -7.26
C ASN A 116 -3.51 -2.79 -6.90
N GLY A 117 -4.83 -2.74 -7.13
CA GLY A 117 -5.73 -3.84 -6.82
C GLY A 117 -5.99 -4.04 -5.32
N ASN A 118 -5.75 -3.05 -4.48
CA ASN A 118 -6.08 -3.11 -3.05
C ASN A 118 -7.59 -3.04 -2.86
N LEU A 119 -8.13 -3.98 -2.10
CA LEU A 119 -9.50 -3.94 -1.61
C LEU A 119 -9.59 -2.94 -0.46
N ILE A 120 -10.54 -2.02 -0.54
CA ILE A 120 -10.69 -0.92 0.41
C ILE A 120 -12.11 -0.98 0.97
N TYR A 121 -12.19 -0.99 2.31
CA TYR A 121 -13.43 -0.83 3.03
C TYR A 121 -13.58 0.61 3.48
N TYR A 122 -14.79 1.14 3.34
CA TYR A 122 -15.14 2.51 3.69
C TYR A 122 -16.27 2.54 4.72
N TRP A 123 -16.17 3.44 5.69
CA TRP A 123 -17.23 3.74 6.65
C TRP A 123 -17.48 5.25 6.73
N GLU A 124 -18.75 5.65 6.56
CA GLU A 124 -19.24 7.01 6.77
C GLU A 124 -19.85 7.11 8.18
N LEU A 125 -19.08 7.63 9.14
CA LEU A 125 -19.45 7.58 10.55
C LEU A 125 -20.18 8.84 11.01
N GLU A 126 -20.05 9.97 10.32
CA GLU A 126 -20.70 11.23 10.72
C GLU A 126 -22.24 11.15 10.74
N LYS A 127 -22.83 10.22 9.98
CA LYS A 127 -24.27 9.96 9.97
C LYS A 127 -24.73 9.00 11.06
N LYS A 128 -23.79 8.29 11.69
CA LYS A 128 -24.04 7.17 12.60
C LYS A 128 -23.68 7.50 14.04
N LEU A 129 -22.62 8.28 14.25
CA LEU A 129 -22.09 8.60 15.57
C LEU A 129 -22.64 9.93 16.09
N LYS A 130 -23.08 9.91 17.34
CA LYS A 130 -23.53 11.06 18.13
C LYS A 130 -22.54 11.34 19.27
N THR A 131 -22.67 12.51 19.87
CA THR A 131 -21.92 12.85 21.08
C THR A 131 -22.23 11.83 22.19
N GLY A 132 -21.17 11.27 22.79
CA GLY A 132 -21.25 10.21 23.79
C GLY A 132 -21.07 8.80 23.24
N ASP A 133 -21.16 8.60 21.92
CA ASP A 133 -21.04 7.28 21.33
C ASP A 133 -19.60 6.72 21.39
N SER A 134 -19.51 5.40 21.26
CA SER A 134 -18.27 4.67 21.02
C SER A 134 -18.54 3.58 19.99
N LEU A 135 -17.54 3.28 19.17
CA LEU A 135 -17.63 2.29 18.10
C LEU A 135 -16.36 1.46 18.04
N VAL A 136 -16.51 0.15 17.85
CA VAL A 136 -15.41 -0.74 17.48
C VAL A 136 -15.68 -1.27 16.09
N ILE A 137 -14.81 -0.94 15.15
CA ILE A 137 -14.77 -1.57 13.82
C ILE A 137 -13.82 -2.76 13.93
N SER A 138 -14.36 -3.97 13.97
CA SER A 138 -13.63 -5.23 14.04
C SER A 138 -13.69 -5.99 12.72
N ARG A 139 -12.54 -6.48 12.27
CA ARG A 139 -12.40 -7.39 11.13
C ARG A 139 -11.66 -8.64 11.60
N ARG A 140 -12.32 -9.79 11.58
CA ARG A 140 -11.75 -11.09 11.92
C ARG A 140 -11.47 -11.87 10.64
N ILE A 141 -10.25 -12.41 10.55
CA ILE A 141 -9.70 -12.97 9.34
C ILE A 141 -8.99 -14.28 9.68
N GLN A 142 -9.23 -15.32 8.88
CA GLN A 142 -8.54 -16.61 8.96
C GLN A 142 -7.86 -16.92 7.63
N TYR A 143 -6.65 -17.48 7.67
CA TYR A 143 -5.89 -17.87 6.48
C TYR A 143 -4.78 -18.87 6.78
N ASP A 144 -4.23 -19.49 5.73
CA ASP A 144 -3.00 -20.26 5.77
C ASP A 144 -1.83 -19.38 5.30
N LEU A 145 -0.78 -19.29 6.12
CA LEU A 145 0.38 -18.43 5.91
C LEU A 145 1.64 -19.25 5.67
N PHE A 146 2.35 -18.92 4.60
CA PHE A 146 3.50 -19.65 4.08
C PHE A 146 4.75 -18.75 4.12
N SER A 147 5.94 -19.34 4.23
CA SER A 147 7.15 -18.63 3.84
C SER A 147 7.30 -18.76 2.33
N VAL A 148 7.76 -17.72 1.66
CA VAL A 148 8.15 -17.73 0.26
C VAL A 148 9.66 -17.61 0.21
N LYS A 149 10.35 -18.54 -0.43
CA LYS A 149 11.77 -18.43 -0.69
C LYS A 149 12.07 -18.73 -2.16
N VAL A 150 12.48 -17.69 -2.89
CA VAL A 150 12.93 -17.86 -4.26
C VAL A 150 14.32 -18.53 -4.26
N PRO A 151 14.57 -19.56 -5.10
CA PRO A 151 15.86 -20.22 -5.21
C PRO A 151 17.00 -19.25 -5.56
N GLU A 152 18.19 -19.46 -4.98
CA GLU A 152 19.35 -18.58 -5.18
C GLU A 152 19.92 -18.65 -6.61
N ASP A 153 19.74 -19.80 -7.26
CA ASP A 153 20.19 -20.12 -8.61
C ASP A 153 19.19 -19.71 -9.70
N ILE A 154 18.11 -19.00 -9.33
CA ILE A 154 17.13 -18.53 -10.30
C ILE A 154 17.78 -17.59 -11.32
N THR A 155 17.60 -17.89 -12.61
CA THR A 155 18.03 -17.04 -13.72
C THR A 155 16.83 -16.35 -14.34
N SER A 156 17.02 -15.13 -14.84
CA SER A 156 16.02 -14.44 -15.67
C SER A 156 15.80 -15.14 -17.02
N ASP A 157 16.76 -15.96 -17.44
CA ASP A 157 16.74 -16.73 -18.68
C ASP A 157 15.73 -17.87 -18.54
N GLY A 158 14.50 -17.63 -19.00
CA GLY A 158 13.43 -18.64 -18.97
C GLY A 158 12.03 -18.07 -18.79
N PHE A 159 11.89 -16.79 -18.47
CA PHE A 159 10.58 -16.23 -18.19
C PHE A 159 10.33 -14.95 -19.02
N LEU A 160 9.49 -15.07 -20.05
CA LEU A 160 9.06 -13.94 -20.90
C LEU A 160 7.63 -13.56 -20.56
N PHE A 161 7.41 -12.95 -19.40
CA PHE A 161 6.14 -12.28 -19.12
C PHE A 161 6.38 -11.01 -18.28
N SER A 162 6.10 -9.86 -18.88
CA SER A 162 5.64 -8.66 -18.17
C SER A 162 4.62 -8.01 -19.10
N ASN A 163 3.34 -8.33 -18.89
CA ASN A 163 2.23 -7.69 -19.62
C ASN A 163 1.53 -6.63 -18.75
N GLY A 164 2.11 -6.28 -17.60
CA GLY A 164 1.65 -5.15 -16.79
C GLY A 164 2.35 -3.87 -17.22
N ASN A 165 1.63 -2.76 -17.29
CA ASN A 165 2.26 -1.45 -17.42
C ASN A 165 2.94 -1.08 -16.08
N THR A 166 4.20 -1.49 -15.91
CA THR A 166 4.99 -1.22 -14.69
C THR A 166 5.73 0.11 -14.74
N SER A 167 5.60 0.88 -15.84
CA SER A 167 6.30 2.16 -16.03
C SER A 167 6.05 3.16 -14.90
N ARG A 168 4.86 3.16 -14.28
CA ARG A 168 4.56 4.03 -13.14
C ARG A 168 5.46 3.75 -11.93
N PHE A 169 5.86 2.50 -11.75
CA PHE A 169 6.74 2.06 -10.65
C PHE A 169 8.22 2.34 -10.92
N LEU A 170 8.53 3.15 -11.93
CA LEU A 170 9.86 3.74 -12.17
C LEU A 170 9.90 5.23 -11.78
N GLY A 171 8.76 5.86 -11.53
CA GLY A 171 8.65 7.29 -11.23
C GLY A 171 8.94 7.65 -9.77
N GLU A 172 9.02 8.94 -9.49
CA GLU A 172 9.04 9.49 -8.13
C GLU A 172 7.62 9.49 -7.53
N GLU A 173 7.54 9.35 -6.21
CA GLU A 173 6.30 9.41 -5.42
C GLU A 173 6.60 10.10 -4.07
N GLU A 174 5.57 10.38 -3.26
CA GLU A 174 5.79 10.90 -1.90
C GLU A 174 6.74 9.98 -1.12
N PHE A 175 7.81 10.53 -0.54
CA PHE A 175 8.90 9.78 0.12
C PHE A 175 9.80 8.93 -0.78
N ILE A 176 9.58 8.86 -2.09
CA ILE A 176 10.45 8.14 -3.05
C ILE A 176 11.10 9.17 -3.97
N GLU A 177 12.03 9.94 -3.43
CA GLU A 177 12.80 10.91 -4.21
C GLU A 177 13.93 10.21 -4.99
N ILE A 178 14.07 10.48 -6.29
CA ILE A 178 15.08 9.90 -7.19
C ILE A 178 16.02 11.04 -7.64
N THR A 179 16.71 11.64 -6.68
CA THR A 179 17.62 12.76 -6.91
C THR A 179 18.90 12.32 -7.64
N ASP A 180 19.67 13.27 -8.17
CA ASP A 180 20.95 12.98 -8.85
C ASP A 180 21.96 12.26 -7.95
N SER A 181 21.93 12.53 -6.63
CA SER A 181 22.78 11.81 -5.67
C SER A 181 22.37 10.34 -5.52
N ILE A 182 21.07 10.04 -5.55
CA ILE A 182 20.54 8.67 -5.51
C ILE A 182 20.85 7.96 -6.83
N LYS A 183 20.66 8.61 -7.99
CA LYS A 183 21.03 8.06 -9.31
C LYS A 183 22.51 7.72 -9.39
N THR A 184 23.38 8.64 -8.97
CA THR A 184 24.83 8.43 -8.97
C THR A 184 25.20 7.24 -8.08
N LYS A 185 24.62 7.17 -6.87
CA LYS A 185 24.87 6.05 -5.97
C LYS A 185 24.33 4.73 -6.54
N ALA A 186 23.16 4.73 -7.18
CA ALA A 186 22.60 3.53 -7.80
C ALA A 186 23.53 2.97 -8.89
N VAL A 187 24.11 3.84 -9.73
CA VAL A 187 25.12 3.45 -10.74
C VAL A 187 26.38 2.86 -10.08
N GLU A 188 26.87 3.48 -9.01
CA GLU A 188 28.04 2.98 -8.26
C GLU A 188 27.77 1.60 -7.64
N ILE A 189 26.65 1.43 -6.94
CA ILE A 189 26.30 0.17 -6.28
C ILE A 189 26.13 -0.95 -7.31
N THR A 190 25.54 -0.64 -8.47
CA THR A 190 25.20 -1.62 -9.51
C THR A 190 26.32 -1.86 -10.53
N ALA A 191 27.51 -1.30 -10.31
CA ALA A 191 28.63 -1.45 -11.22
C ALA A 191 29.02 -2.93 -11.40
N GLY A 192 29.10 -3.37 -12.65
CA GLY A 192 29.44 -4.76 -13.00
C GLY A 192 28.28 -5.76 -12.89
N ALA A 193 27.06 -5.34 -12.50
CA ALA A 193 25.87 -6.16 -12.63
C ALA A 193 25.27 -6.07 -14.04
N GLU A 194 25.12 -7.21 -14.71
CA GLU A 194 24.68 -7.27 -16.11
C GLU A 194 23.15 -7.34 -16.25
N ASP A 195 22.44 -7.86 -15.24
CA ASP A 195 21.01 -8.11 -15.27
C ASP A 195 20.25 -7.47 -14.07
N PRO A 196 18.91 -7.26 -14.16
CA PRO A 196 18.12 -6.68 -13.09
C PRO A 196 18.18 -7.42 -11.76
N LEU A 197 18.22 -8.76 -11.76
CA LEU A 197 18.28 -9.56 -10.52
C LEU A 197 19.60 -9.32 -9.79
N SER A 198 20.72 -9.32 -10.51
CA SER A 198 22.05 -9.00 -9.96
C SER A 198 22.11 -7.58 -9.41
N LYS A 199 21.53 -6.60 -10.11
CA LYS A 199 21.41 -5.21 -9.63
C LYS A 199 20.61 -5.12 -8.34
N THR A 200 19.40 -5.70 -8.30
CA THR A 200 18.56 -5.73 -7.09
C THR A 200 19.30 -6.34 -5.90
N ARG A 201 20.05 -7.44 -6.13
CA ARG A 201 20.84 -8.10 -5.07
C ARG A 201 21.92 -7.18 -4.50
N GLN A 202 22.64 -6.45 -5.36
CA GLN A 202 23.65 -5.49 -4.93
C GLN A 202 23.03 -4.32 -4.16
N LEU A 203 21.91 -3.78 -4.65
CA LEU A 203 21.15 -2.72 -3.99
C LEU A 203 20.67 -3.14 -2.59
N TYR A 204 20.04 -4.33 -2.47
CA TYR A 204 19.60 -4.88 -1.19
C TYR A 204 20.77 -5.01 -0.20
N LYS A 205 21.87 -5.62 -0.63
CA LYS A 205 23.07 -5.79 0.22
C LYS A 205 23.60 -4.44 0.70
N TRP A 206 23.63 -3.44 -0.19
CA TRP A 206 24.12 -2.12 0.15
C TRP A 206 23.21 -1.44 1.18
N VAL A 207 21.89 -1.40 0.96
CA VAL A 207 20.94 -0.77 1.89
C VAL A 207 20.99 -1.46 3.26
N HIS A 208 20.89 -2.79 3.28
CA HIS A 208 20.94 -3.57 4.52
C HIS A 208 22.24 -3.35 5.32
N SER A 209 23.38 -3.24 4.63
CA SER A 209 24.68 -3.12 5.30
C SER A 209 25.02 -1.70 5.74
N ASN A 210 24.46 -0.68 5.08
CA ASN A 210 24.82 0.72 5.32
C ASN A 210 23.81 1.46 6.19
N MET A 211 22.56 1.00 6.28
CA MET A 211 21.57 1.61 7.13
C MET A 211 21.63 1.09 8.58
N LYS A 212 21.28 1.97 9.53
CA LYS A 212 21.08 1.62 10.94
C LYS A 212 19.62 1.85 11.34
N TYR A 213 19.02 0.87 12.02
CA TYR A 213 17.64 0.99 12.47
C TYR A 213 17.48 2.12 13.52
N GLU A 214 16.53 3.03 13.31
CA GLU A 214 16.23 4.15 14.22
C GLU A 214 14.72 4.48 14.21
N TRP A 215 14.12 4.60 15.40
CA TRP A 215 12.72 4.97 15.59
C TRP A 215 12.58 5.81 16.88
N PRO A 216 11.86 6.95 16.89
CA PRO A 216 11.13 7.55 15.77
C PRO A 216 12.08 8.21 14.74
N VAL A 217 11.62 8.30 13.49
CA VAL A 217 12.34 9.00 12.43
C VAL A 217 11.99 10.49 12.42
N PRO A 218 12.96 11.43 12.44
CA PRO A 218 12.67 12.87 12.47
C PRO A 218 12.00 13.39 11.19
N LYS A 219 12.32 12.79 10.06
CA LYS A 219 11.80 13.14 8.73
C LYS A 219 11.72 11.89 7.87
N ARG A 220 10.68 11.77 7.03
CA ARG A 220 10.42 10.67 6.09
C ARG A 220 11.04 10.96 4.70
N GLY A 221 11.42 9.93 3.96
CA GLY A 221 11.84 10.03 2.55
C GLY A 221 13.13 9.29 2.22
N ALA A 222 13.20 8.71 1.03
CA ALA A 222 14.38 8.05 0.49
C ALA A 222 15.62 8.96 0.52
N LEU A 223 15.46 10.25 0.23
CA LEU A 223 16.57 11.21 0.30
C LEU A 223 17.08 11.40 1.74
N GLU A 224 16.19 11.39 2.72
CA GLU A 224 16.57 11.50 4.14
C GLU A 224 17.25 10.22 4.62
N ALA A 225 16.70 9.06 4.27
CA ALA A 225 17.29 7.76 4.54
C ALA A 225 18.70 7.66 3.93
N PHE A 226 18.86 8.13 2.69
CA PHE A 226 20.15 8.15 1.99
C PHE A 226 21.19 9.02 2.69
N ARG A 227 20.81 10.22 3.16
CA ARG A 227 21.73 11.17 3.81
C ARG A 227 22.12 10.75 5.21
N SER A 228 21.16 10.25 5.98
CA SER A 228 21.35 9.90 7.39
C SER A 228 21.88 8.48 7.58
N CYS A 229 21.69 7.60 6.60
CA CYS A 229 21.89 6.15 6.69
C CYS A 229 21.16 5.54 7.91
N LYS A 230 19.99 6.10 8.25
CA LYS A 230 19.22 5.72 9.43
C LYS A 230 17.72 5.68 9.12
N GLY A 231 17.01 4.84 9.88
CA GLY A 231 15.56 4.92 9.95
C GLY A 231 14.88 3.60 10.27
N ASP A 232 13.55 3.59 10.18
CA ASP A 232 12.72 2.42 10.43
C ASP A 232 12.47 1.64 9.12
N CYS A 233 11.59 0.62 9.18
CA CYS A 233 11.20 -0.18 8.01
C CYS A 233 10.74 0.66 6.81
N GLY A 234 10.10 1.82 7.04
CA GLY A 234 9.74 2.76 5.99
C GLY A 234 10.96 3.33 5.28
N GLN A 235 11.94 3.84 6.02
CA GLN A 235 13.14 4.43 5.43
C GLN A 235 13.99 3.43 4.65
N TYR A 236 14.11 2.20 5.14
CA TYR A 236 14.77 1.11 4.42
C TYR A 236 14.08 0.84 3.09
N SER A 237 12.75 0.73 3.13
CA SER A 237 11.94 0.45 1.93
C SER A 237 12.01 1.61 0.93
N TYR A 238 11.90 2.85 1.39
CA TYR A 238 11.96 4.03 0.54
C TYR A 238 13.29 4.17 -0.18
N LEU A 239 14.40 4.04 0.56
CA LEU A 239 15.73 4.11 -0.03
C LEU A 239 15.96 2.99 -1.05
N PHE A 240 15.58 1.76 -0.70
CA PHE A 240 15.72 0.63 -1.60
C PHE A 240 14.88 0.79 -2.88
N ILE A 241 13.63 1.24 -2.77
CA ILE A 241 12.75 1.50 -3.91
C ILE A 241 13.35 2.61 -4.77
N ALA A 242 13.78 3.74 -4.20
CA ALA A 242 14.36 4.84 -4.96
C ALA A 242 15.62 4.43 -5.73
N LEU A 243 16.52 3.66 -5.09
CA LEU A 243 17.70 3.11 -5.76
C LEU A 243 17.33 2.12 -6.87
N SER A 244 16.35 1.26 -6.64
CA SER A 244 15.86 0.29 -7.63
C SER A 244 15.29 1.00 -8.86
N ARG A 245 14.42 2.00 -8.64
CA ARG A 245 13.83 2.82 -9.71
C ARG A 245 14.89 3.59 -10.47
N ALA A 246 15.88 4.15 -9.78
CA ALA A 246 17.05 4.81 -10.39
C ALA A 246 17.89 3.88 -11.27
N SER A 247 17.88 2.58 -10.97
CA SER A 247 18.53 1.52 -11.77
C SER A 247 17.63 0.93 -12.87
N GLY A 248 16.43 1.50 -13.09
CA GLY A 248 15.49 1.04 -14.11
C GLY A 248 14.69 -0.20 -13.72
N ILE A 249 14.62 -0.52 -12.42
CA ILE A 249 13.93 -1.69 -11.88
C ILE A 249 12.62 -1.22 -11.26
N PRO A 250 11.45 -1.62 -11.78
CA PRO A 250 10.18 -1.23 -11.19
C PRO A 250 10.08 -1.77 -9.77
N ALA A 251 9.74 -0.89 -8.83
CA ALA A 251 9.68 -1.22 -7.41
C ALA A 251 8.48 -0.53 -6.75
N ARG A 252 7.84 -1.20 -5.78
CA ARG A 252 6.67 -0.66 -5.05
C ARG A 252 6.76 -0.94 -3.56
N LEU A 253 6.10 -0.10 -2.76
CA LEU A 253 5.95 -0.32 -1.33
C LEU A 253 4.90 -1.40 -1.07
N VAL A 254 5.09 -2.20 -0.03
CA VAL A 254 4.06 -3.08 0.53
C VAL A 254 3.90 -2.75 2.00
N SER A 255 2.66 -2.45 2.40
CA SER A 255 2.30 -2.18 3.78
C SER A 255 1.52 -3.34 4.37
N GLY A 256 1.81 -3.67 5.61
CA GLY A 256 1.16 -4.78 6.27
C GLY A 256 1.56 -4.92 7.72
N PHE A 257 1.59 -6.16 8.17
CA PHE A 257 1.88 -6.52 9.55
C PHE A 257 2.92 -7.63 9.63
N MET A 258 3.78 -7.52 10.64
CA MET A 258 4.62 -8.61 11.11
C MET A 258 3.94 -9.26 12.32
N LEU A 259 3.72 -10.57 12.22
CA LEU A 259 3.09 -11.39 13.25
C LEU A 259 4.16 -12.09 14.09
N ALA A 260 3.95 -12.15 15.39
CA ALA A 260 4.61 -13.06 16.32
C ALA A 260 3.52 -13.70 17.19
N PRO A 261 3.78 -14.78 17.95
CA PRO A 261 2.74 -15.50 18.70
C PRO A 261 1.77 -14.61 19.49
N ASP A 262 2.28 -13.54 20.11
CA ASP A 262 1.49 -12.64 20.97
C ASP A 262 1.46 -11.19 20.48
N THR A 263 2.05 -10.89 19.32
CA THR A 263 2.18 -9.50 18.84
C THR A 263 1.92 -9.38 17.35
N VAL A 264 1.28 -8.27 16.96
CA VAL A 264 1.12 -7.87 15.56
C VAL A 264 1.60 -6.43 15.45
N SER A 265 2.73 -6.22 14.79
CA SER A 265 3.31 -4.89 14.57
C SER A 265 3.11 -4.46 13.13
N TYR A 266 3.02 -3.16 12.89
CA TYR A 266 3.09 -2.64 11.52
C TYR A 266 4.47 -2.93 10.95
N HIS A 267 4.51 -3.23 9.66
CA HIS A 267 5.75 -3.31 8.92
C HIS A 267 5.50 -2.94 7.46
N VAL A 268 6.50 -2.33 6.84
CA VAL A 268 6.51 -2.06 5.41
C VAL A 268 7.79 -2.62 4.81
N TRP A 269 7.69 -3.13 3.60
CA TRP A 269 8.82 -3.64 2.82
C TRP A 269 8.64 -3.26 1.35
N ALA A 270 9.55 -3.69 0.48
CA ALA A 270 9.48 -3.41 -0.94
C ALA A 270 9.13 -4.66 -1.74
N GLU A 271 8.62 -4.45 -2.94
CA GLU A 271 8.60 -5.45 -4.01
C GLU A 271 9.27 -4.90 -5.25
N VAL A 272 9.90 -5.79 -6.01
CA VAL A 272 10.50 -5.47 -7.31
C VAL A 272 9.89 -6.35 -8.39
N ASP A 273 9.60 -5.76 -9.54
CA ASP A 273 9.21 -6.52 -10.73
C ASP A 273 10.47 -6.95 -11.48
N LEU A 274 10.77 -8.24 -11.47
CA LEU A 274 11.91 -8.80 -12.19
C LEU A 274 11.42 -9.48 -13.48
N PRO A 275 12.10 -9.26 -14.63
CA PRO A 275 11.68 -9.83 -15.90
C PRO A 275 11.37 -11.33 -15.80
N GLY A 276 10.10 -11.65 -16.04
CA GLY A 276 9.59 -13.01 -16.04
C GLY A 276 9.38 -13.67 -14.67
N LEU A 277 9.90 -13.08 -13.60
CA LEU A 277 9.63 -13.51 -12.23
C LEU A 277 8.53 -12.69 -11.56
N GLY A 278 8.08 -11.61 -12.19
CA GLY A 278 7.04 -10.74 -11.64
C GLY A 278 7.48 -10.04 -10.36
N TRP A 279 6.50 -9.65 -9.54
CA TRP A 279 6.73 -8.98 -8.25
C TRP A 279 7.26 -9.95 -7.20
N LEU A 280 8.47 -9.67 -6.71
CA LEU A 280 9.11 -10.43 -5.65
C LEU A 280 9.43 -9.55 -4.44
N PRO A 281 9.33 -10.09 -3.21
CA PRO A 281 9.52 -9.33 -1.98
C PRO A 281 10.99 -9.01 -1.71
N VAL A 282 11.26 -7.82 -1.21
CA VAL A 282 12.55 -7.42 -0.66
C VAL A 282 12.36 -6.63 0.63
N ASP A 283 12.85 -7.17 1.75
CA ASP A 283 12.88 -6.50 3.05
C ASP A 283 14.31 -6.23 3.49
N CYS A 284 14.78 -4.99 3.28
CA CYS A 284 16.14 -4.60 3.65
C CYS A 284 16.36 -4.51 5.17
N THR A 285 15.34 -4.64 6.01
CA THR A 285 15.51 -4.68 7.48
C THR A 285 15.94 -6.05 7.99
N ASP A 286 15.76 -7.10 7.19
CA ASP A 286 16.11 -8.48 7.52
C ASP A 286 17.32 -8.93 6.70
N LYS A 287 18.22 -9.71 7.30
CA LYS A 287 19.37 -10.35 6.63
C LYS A 287 18.95 -11.36 5.58
N LYS A 288 17.78 -11.98 5.75
CA LYS A 288 17.21 -12.96 4.82
C LYS A 288 16.23 -12.33 3.83
N GLY A 289 15.93 -11.04 3.94
CA GLY A 289 14.80 -10.43 3.22
C GLY A 289 14.98 -10.26 1.71
N PHE A 290 16.00 -10.83 1.07
CA PHE A 290 16.14 -10.77 -0.39
C PHE A 290 15.38 -11.92 -1.06
N LEU A 291 14.28 -11.58 -1.76
CA LEU A 291 13.40 -12.55 -2.43
C LEU A 291 12.89 -13.66 -1.48
N GLU A 292 12.81 -13.33 -0.20
CA GLU A 292 12.28 -14.18 0.85
C GLU A 292 11.26 -13.38 1.66
N LEU A 293 10.13 -14.02 1.96
CA LEU A 293 9.12 -13.51 2.86
C LEU A 293 8.81 -14.60 3.86
N ASP A 294 9.05 -14.37 5.15
CA ASP A 294 8.77 -15.37 6.17
C ASP A 294 7.25 -15.56 6.38
N ASN A 295 6.87 -16.68 6.99
CA ASN A 295 5.48 -17.02 7.34
C ASN A 295 4.93 -16.18 8.52
N ARG A 296 5.32 -14.91 8.57
CA ARG A 296 4.96 -13.93 9.60
C ARG A 296 4.42 -12.63 9.00
N ARG A 297 4.24 -12.56 7.68
CA ARG A 297 3.85 -11.33 6.97
C ARG A 297 2.42 -11.38 6.50
N LEU A 298 1.61 -10.46 7.02
CA LEU A 298 0.25 -10.22 6.53
C LEU A 298 0.27 -8.96 5.67
N VAL A 299 0.00 -9.10 4.37
CA VAL A 299 -0.10 -7.98 3.44
C VAL A 299 -1.43 -7.27 3.65
N SER A 300 -1.41 -5.93 3.67
CA SER A 300 -2.63 -5.10 3.78
C SER A 300 -2.83 -4.19 2.56
N SER A 301 -1.76 -3.60 2.03
CA SER A 301 -1.81 -2.80 0.80
C SER A 301 -0.49 -2.85 0.03
N ARG A 302 -0.57 -2.55 -1.27
CA ARG A 302 0.54 -2.45 -2.20
C ARG A 302 0.51 -1.10 -2.89
N GLY A 303 1.71 -0.59 -3.17
CA GLY A 303 1.92 0.73 -3.75
C GLY A 303 1.61 1.87 -2.78
N MET A 304 1.78 3.06 -3.31
CA MET A 304 1.46 4.34 -2.69
C MET A 304 0.49 5.08 -3.61
N ASN A 305 0.08 6.29 -3.23
CA ASN A 305 -0.85 7.13 -3.98
C ASN A 305 -2.19 6.44 -4.27
N ILE A 306 -2.69 5.66 -3.31
CA ILE A 306 -3.87 4.81 -3.47
C ILE A 306 -5.13 5.70 -3.54
N PRO A 307 -5.85 5.73 -4.67
CA PRO A 307 -7.02 6.58 -4.82
C PRO A 307 -8.20 6.08 -3.99
N LEU A 308 -8.88 7.02 -3.35
CA LEU A 308 -10.03 6.78 -2.49
C LEU A 308 -11.31 7.33 -3.14
N LYS A 309 -12.41 6.59 -2.95
CA LYS A 309 -13.77 7.10 -3.19
C LYS A 309 -14.29 7.82 -1.94
N HIS A 310 -15.31 8.65 -2.11
CA HIS A 310 -16.02 9.35 -1.02
C HIS A 310 -15.16 10.37 -0.25
N VAL A 311 -14.04 10.81 -0.82
CA VAL A 311 -13.23 11.85 -0.20
C VAL A 311 -13.93 13.19 -0.36
N PRO A 312 -14.22 13.93 0.72
CA PRO A 312 -14.73 15.29 0.61
C PRO A 312 -13.74 16.18 -0.14
N GLU A 313 -14.22 17.07 -1.02
CA GLU A 313 -13.35 17.93 -1.84
C GLU A 313 -12.38 18.78 -1.02
N TRP A 314 -12.78 19.19 0.19
CA TRP A 314 -11.97 19.97 1.12
C TRP A 314 -10.90 19.16 1.87
N ALA A 315 -10.88 17.82 1.76
CA ALA A 315 -10.01 16.95 2.55
C ALA A 315 -8.52 16.99 2.13
N SER A 316 -8.17 17.79 1.13
CA SER A 316 -6.79 18.00 0.67
C SER A 316 -6.14 19.16 1.42
N TYR A 317 -5.57 18.89 2.60
CA TYR A 317 -4.83 19.91 3.37
C TYR A 317 -3.62 19.32 4.11
N LYS A 318 -2.75 20.21 4.59
CA LYS A 318 -1.49 19.85 5.24
C LYS A 318 -1.73 18.98 6.49
N ASN A 319 -1.06 17.84 6.57
CA ASN A 319 -1.18 16.81 7.63
C ASN A 319 -2.47 15.98 7.59
N SER A 320 -3.22 15.99 6.49
CA SER A 320 -4.28 14.99 6.26
C SER A 320 -3.66 13.64 5.89
N ASP A 321 -4.22 12.55 6.42
CA ASP A 321 -3.87 11.18 5.98
C ASP A 321 -4.35 10.88 4.55
N VAL A 322 -5.14 11.79 3.98
CA VAL A 322 -5.63 11.78 2.59
C VAL A 322 -5.27 13.11 1.94
N GLN A 323 -4.51 13.08 0.86
CA GLN A 323 -4.14 14.28 0.11
C GLN A 323 -4.65 14.14 -1.30
N ASN A 324 -5.42 15.10 -1.83
CA ASN A 324 -5.92 15.04 -3.22
C ASN A 324 -6.65 13.74 -3.58
N GLY A 325 -7.35 13.15 -2.60
CA GLY A 325 -8.07 11.89 -2.79
C GLY A 325 -7.21 10.63 -2.79
N ILE A 326 -5.91 10.73 -2.46
CA ILE A 326 -4.98 9.58 -2.39
C ILE A 326 -4.41 9.39 -0.97
N THR A 327 -3.92 8.18 -0.68
CA THR A 327 -3.29 7.78 0.60
C THR A 327 -2.29 6.63 0.40
N ASP A 328 -1.46 6.31 1.41
CA ASP A 328 -0.46 5.22 1.32
C ASP A 328 -0.75 4.01 2.23
N PHE A 329 -1.82 4.05 3.04
CA PHE A 329 -2.20 2.97 3.96
C PHE A 329 -1.02 2.37 4.78
N MET A 330 -0.08 3.19 5.24
CA MET A 330 0.98 2.74 6.18
C MET A 330 0.46 2.35 7.58
N GLN A 331 -0.84 2.51 7.79
CA GLN A 331 -1.58 2.38 9.04
C GLN A 331 -2.86 1.61 8.76
N MET A 332 -3.45 1.00 9.79
CA MET A 332 -4.61 0.12 9.61
C MET A 332 -5.85 0.84 9.09
N VAL A 333 -5.94 2.16 9.30
CA VAL A 333 -7.04 3.00 8.83
C VAL A 333 -6.51 4.39 8.51
N THR A 334 -6.98 4.97 7.40
CA THR A 334 -6.82 6.40 7.12
C THR A 334 -8.16 7.08 7.36
N GLY A 335 -8.14 8.34 7.81
CA GLY A 335 -9.36 9.03 8.20
C GLY A 335 -9.40 10.49 7.76
N VAL A 336 -10.61 10.95 7.39
CA VAL A 336 -10.93 12.36 7.24
C VAL A 336 -11.87 12.74 8.36
N ILE A 337 -11.37 13.57 9.29
CA ILE A 337 -12.08 13.92 10.53
C ILE A 337 -12.11 15.44 10.71
N SER A 338 -13.29 16.03 10.51
CA SER A 338 -13.58 17.45 10.77
C SER A 338 -14.83 17.59 11.64
N GLY A 339 -14.86 18.57 12.54
CA GLY A 339 -16.01 18.77 13.41
C GLY A 339 -16.28 17.67 14.44
N TYR A 340 -15.29 16.82 14.73
CA TYR A 340 -15.36 15.79 15.77
C TYR A 340 -14.11 15.81 16.65
N LYS A 341 -14.29 15.52 17.94
CA LYS A 341 -13.25 15.05 18.85
C LYS A 341 -13.57 13.61 19.23
N ALA A 342 -12.58 12.72 19.14
CA ALA A 342 -12.72 11.33 19.55
C ALA A 342 -11.34 10.75 19.87
N GLU A 343 -11.30 9.77 20.77
CA GLU A 343 -10.12 8.96 21.01
C GLU A 343 -10.13 7.80 20.01
N ILE A 344 -9.13 7.75 19.13
CA ILE A 344 -8.99 6.70 18.12
C ILE A 344 -7.76 5.88 18.43
N SER A 345 -7.93 4.57 18.54
CA SER A 345 -6.84 3.62 18.77
C SER A 345 -7.03 2.37 17.93
N THR A 346 -5.97 1.60 17.80
CA THR A 346 -5.99 0.34 17.04
C THR A 346 -5.58 -0.82 17.95
N LYS A 347 -6.28 -1.94 17.83
CA LYS A 347 -5.95 -3.19 18.52
C LYS A 347 -5.86 -4.31 17.50
N ARG A 348 -4.87 -5.18 17.68
CA ARG A 348 -4.62 -6.34 16.82
C ARG A 348 -4.52 -7.55 17.74
N ILE A 349 -5.35 -8.55 17.48
CA ILE A 349 -5.51 -9.72 18.35
C ILE A 349 -5.18 -10.95 17.52
N ILE A 350 -4.40 -11.86 18.08
CA ILE A 350 -4.15 -13.17 17.49
C ILE A 350 -5.06 -14.15 18.22
N HIS A 351 -5.99 -14.75 17.49
CA HIS A 351 -6.86 -15.81 18.00
C HIS A 351 -6.24 -17.20 17.77
N ARG A 352 -5.46 -17.32 16.69
CA ARG A 352 -4.74 -18.55 16.34
C ARG A 352 -3.43 -18.22 15.65
N PHE A 353 -2.37 -18.90 16.04
CA PHE A 353 -1.06 -18.84 15.39
C PHE A 353 -0.36 -20.19 15.56
N ASP A 354 -0.71 -21.14 14.70
CA ASP A 354 -0.21 -22.51 14.82
C ASP A 354 1.31 -22.54 14.75
N ARG A 355 1.96 -23.29 15.65
CA ARG A 355 3.41 -23.50 15.57
C ARG A 355 3.72 -24.33 14.32
N LYS A 356 4.68 -23.87 13.53
CA LYS A 356 5.36 -24.65 12.50
C LYS A 356 6.85 -24.44 12.68
#